data_AF-A0A2S9AU80-F1
#
_entry.id   AF-A0A2S9AU80-F1
#
_cell.length_a   1.000
_cell.length_b   1.000
_cell.length_c   1.000
_cell.angle_alpha   90.00
_cell.angle_beta   90.00
_cell.angle_gamma   90.00
#
_symmetry.space_group_name_H-M   'P 1'
#
loop_
_entity.id
_entity.type
_entity.pdbx_description
1 polymer ?
#
loop_
_entity_poly.entity_id
_entity_poly.type
_entity_poly.pdbx_seq_one_letter_code
_entity_poly.pdbx_strand_id
1 'polypeptide(L)'
;MQIIVEDGKGRPDANSFVPLEKLTFYRDYYGFRIPEADAEQVELLLRAAADINGRQWKGRKSNLDQAMAWPRRDCKIEYQTLSETFVPFELEWGQVRLAVELYAAERGFQIEEPTHCTEPNGRRVRLNRDTPGLRMRPPPYAPSRTQFADYLVMRGLSIVR
;
A
#
# COMPACT_ATOMS: atom_id res chain seq x y z
N MET A 1 20.51 3.69 -1.20
CA MET A 1 19.77 2.51 -0.71
C MET A 1 19.06 1.86 -1.89
N GLN A 2 19.01 0.54 -1.99
CA GLN A 2 18.31 -0.15 -3.09
C GLN A 2 17.00 -0.78 -2.58
N ILE A 3 15.95 -0.74 -3.40
CA ILE A 3 14.69 -1.41 -3.12
C ILE A 3 14.81 -2.89 -3.50
N ILE A 4 14.45 -3.77 -2.55
CA ILE A 4 14.35 -5.21 -2.73
C ILE A 4 12.90 -5.58 -2.43
N VAL A 5 12.18 -6.03 -3.45
CA VAL A 5 10.75 -6.32 -3.35
C VAL A 5 10.52 -7.73 -2.80
N GLU A 6 9.59 -7.85 -1.87
CA GLU A 6 9.04 -9.13 -1.41
C GLU A 6 8.20 -9.79 -2.50
N ASP A 7 8.51 -11.04 -2.83
CA ASP A 7 7.92 -11.80 -3.94
C ASP A 7 6.99 -12.93 -3.49
N GLY A 8 6.61 -12.96 -2.21
CA GLY A 8 5.78 -14.00 -1.60
C GLY A 8 6.56 -15.20 -1.09
N LYS A 9 7.90 -15.20 -1.19
CA LYS A 9 8.75 -16.26 -0.64
C LYS A 9 9.18 -15.99 0.81
N GLY A 10 8.90 -14.81 1.35
CA GLY A 10 9.34 -14.41 2.69
C GLY A 10 10.85 -14.21 2.74
N ARG A 11 11.34 -13.30 1.91
CA ARG A 11 12.76 -13.03 1.74
C ARG A 11 13.37 -12.35 2.98
N PRO A 12 14.60 -12.72 3.39
CA PRO A 12 15.27 -12.09 4.54
C PRO A 12 15.84 -10.70 4.22
N ASP A 13 15.97 -10.34 2.94
CA ASP A 13 16.57 -9.09 2.47
C ASP A 13 15.56 -8.11 1.85
N ALA A 14 14.28 -8.49 1.75
CA ALA A 14 13.25 -7.60 1.22
C ALA A 14 12.99 -6.42 2.14
N ASN A 15 12.82 -5.23 1.56
CA ASN A 15 12.60 -3.98 2.28
C ASN A 15 11.42 -3.17 1.72
N SER A 16 10.66 -3.71 0.78
CA SER A 16 9.51 -3.08 0.15
C SER A 16 8.53 -4.14 -0.40
N PHE A 17 7.25 -3.78 -0.55
CA PHE A 17 6.28 -4.56 -1.31
C PHE A 17 6.17 -4.12 -2.77
N VAL A 18 6.77 -2.99 -3.12
CA VAL A 18 6.68 -2.42 -4.48
C VAL A 18 8.03 -1.86 -4.95
N PRO A 19 8.30 -1.89 -6.26
CA PRO A 19 9.48 -1.25 -6.82
C PRO A 19 9.24 0.28 -6.97
N LEU A 20 10.30 1.05 -7.23
CA LEU A 20 10.20 2.51 -7.34
C LEU A 20 9.27 2.95 -8.47
N GLU A 21 9.27 2.21 -9.57
CA GLU A 21 8.49 2.46 -10.78
C GLU A 21 6.99 2.47 -10.50
N LYS A 22 6.54 1.74 -9.47
CA LYS A 22 5.14 1.75 -9.07
C LYS A 22 4.76 3.07 -8.39
N LEU A 23 5.67 3.68 -7.63
CA LEU A 23 5.44 5.00 -7.02
C LEU A 23 5.42 6.11 -8.08
N THR A 24 6.34 6.07 -9.04
CA THR A 24 6.36 7.06 -10.15
C THR A 24 5.14 6.92 -11.05
N PHE A 25 4.75 5.69 -11.40
CA PHE A 25 3.48 5.44 -12.09
C PHE A 25 2.29 6.00 -11.30
N TYR A 26 2.26 5.78 -9.98
CA TYR A 26 1.17 6.23 -9.12
C TYR A 26 1.07 7.76 -9.07
N ARG A 27 2.21 8.46 -9.01
CA ARG A 27 2.31 9.92 -9.14
C ARG A 27 1.72 10.38 -10.47
N ASP A 28 2.17 9.82 -11.58
CA ASP A 28 1.82 10.29 -12.92
C ASP A 28 0.37 9.98 -13.27
N TYR A 29 -0.10 8.79 -12.88
CA TYR A 29 -1.45 8.31 -13.19
C TYR A 29 -2.52 9.02 -12.36
N TYR A 30 -2.30 9.25 -11.06
CA TYR A 30 -3.29 9.88 -10.16
C TYR A 30 -3.03 11.35 -9.85
N GLY A 31 -1.86 11.89 -10.21
CA GLY A 31 -1.50 13.29 -9.96
C GLY A 31 -1.08 13.59 -8.51
N PHE A 32 -0.72 12.58 -7.72
CA PHE A 32 -0.27 12.80 -6.35
C PHE A 32 1.09 13.49 -6.30
N ARG A 33 1.32 14.35 -5.31
CA ARG A 33 2.61 15.01 -5.09
C ARG A 33 3.54 14.09 -4.30
N ILE A 34 4.78 13.94 -4.76
CA ILE A 34 5.90 13.24 -4.09
C ILE A 34 7.20 14.03 -4.37
N PRO A 35 8.35 13.70 -3.75
CA PRO A 35 9.63 14.29 -4.12
C PRO A 35 9.98 14.08 -5.59
N GLU A 36 10.72 15.01 -6.20
CA GLU A 36 11.16 14.89 -7.59
C GLU A 36 12.39 13.97 -7.74
N ALA A 37 13.30 13.99 -6.75
CA ALA A 37 14.53 13.21 -6.80
C ALA A 37 14.30 11.74 -6.44
N ASP A 38 14.78 10.82 -7.27
CA ASP A 38 14.66 9.37 -7.06
C ASP A 38 15.19 8.92 -5.70
N ALA A 39 16.29 9.50 -5.23
CA ALA A 39 16.85 9.18 -3.92
C ALA A 39 15.87 9.47 -2.77
N GLU A 40 15.18 10.61 -2.82
CA GLU A 40 14.16 10.99 -1.84
C GLU A 40 12.90 10.12 -1.98
N GLN A 41 12.52 9.75 -3.19
CA GLN A 41 11.39 8.83 -3.43
C GLN A 41 11.68 7.42 -2.87
N VAL A 42 12.91 6.91 -3.05
CA VAL A 42 13.34 5.63 -2.47
C VAL A 42 13.28 5.69 -0.95
N GLU A 43 13.81 6.74 -0.33
CA GLU A 43 13.76 6.90 1.13
C GLU A 43 12.31 6.95 1.64
N LEU A 44 11.47 7.75 0.99
CA LEU A 44 10.05 7.87 1.33
C LEU A 44 9.32 6.52 1.24
N LEU A 45 9.58 5.76 0.17
CA LEU A 45 8.95 4.46 -0.05
C LEU A 45 9.40 3.40 0.97
N LEU A 46 10.66 3.45 1.41
CA LEU A 46 11.19 2.59 2.47
C LEU A 46 10.65 2.97 3.85
N ARG A 47 10.42 4.26 4.11
CA ARG A 47 9.74 4.70 5.34
C ARG A 47 8.30 4.23 5.38
N ALA A 48 7.58 4.27 4.26
CA ALA A 48 6.26 3.66 4.14
C ALA A 48 6.30 2.14 4.37
N ALA A 49 7.29 1.44 3.82
CA ALA A 49 7.48 0.00 4.05
C ALA A 49 7.73 -0.32 5.55
N ALA A 50 8.55 0.49 6.23
CA ALA A 50 8.84 0.34 7.64
C ALA A 50 7.59 0.54 8.52
N ASP A 51 6.76 1.53 8.22
CA ASP A 51 5.48 1.73 8.90
C ASP A 51 4.55 0.52 8.72
N ILE A 52 4.41 0.01 7.49
CA ILE A 52 3.64 -1.21 7.22
C ILE A 52 4.18 -2.39 8.03
N ASN A 53 5.50 -2.57 8.09
CA ASN A 53 6.12 -3.64 8.86
C ASN A 53 5.86 -3.54 10.37
N GLY A 54 5.69 -2.33 10.91
CA GLY A 54 5.39 -2.08 12.32
C GLY A 54 3.93 -2.34 12.74
N ARG A 55 3.02 -2.56 11.78
CA ARG A 55 1.59 -2.76 12.07
C ARG A 55 1.27 -4.15 12.62
N GLN A 56 0.11 -4.24 13.27
CA GLN A 56 -0.42 -5.49 13.80
C GLN A 56 -1.30 -6.19 12.75
N TRP A 57 -0.76 -7.26 12.17
CA TRP A 57 -1.37 -8.02 11.09
C TRP A 57 -2.00 -9.33 11.58
N LYS A 58 -3.11 -9.74 10.95
CA LYS A 58 -3.72 -11.05 11.20
C LYS A 58 -2.77 -12.19 10.85
N GLY A 59 -2.93 -13.33 11.52
CA GLY A 59 -2.06 -14.49 11.34
C GLY A 59 -0.63 -14.23 11.86
N ARG A 60 0.33 -15.06 11.44
CA ARG A 60 1.76 -14.94 11.77
C ARG A 60 2.63 -14.91 10.51
N LYS A 61 3.86 -14.38 10.59
CA LYS A 61 4.82 -14.42 9.46
C LYS A 61 4.98 -15.86 8.94
N SER A 62 5.10 -16.02 7.63
CA SER A 62 5.26 -17.35 7.01
C SER A 62 6.63 -17.97 7.19
N ASN A 63 7.65 -17.14 7.25
CA ASN A 63 9.00 -17.52 7.58
C ASN A 63 9.44 -16.72 8.81
N LEU A 64 10.21 -17.32 9.71
CA LEU A 64 10.78 -16.60 10.85
C LEU A 64 11.81 -15.57 10.38
N ASP A 65 12.55 -15.89 9.31
CA ASP A 65 13.65 -15.06 8.81
C ASP A 65 13.20 -14.01 7.80
N GLN A 66 11.92 -13.98 7.39
CA GLN A 66 11.48 -12.95 6.44
C GLN A 66 11.58 -11.55 7.07
N ALA A 67 12.09 -10.59 6.31
CA ALA A 67 12.20 -9.21 6.75
C ALA A 67 10.81 -8.56 6.83
N MET A 68 10.06 -8.64 5.73
CA MET A 68 8.76 -7.98 5.58
C MET A 68 7.65 -8.64 6.40
N ALA A 69 6.63 -7.88 6.79
CA ALA A 69 5.52 -8.37 7.62
C ALA A 69 4.60 -9.39 6.91
N TRP A 70 4.69 -9.46 5.59
CA TRP A 70 4.00 -10.42 4.72
C TRP A 70 5.05 -11.15 3.86
N PRO A 71 4.78 -12.38 3.40
CA PRO A 71 3.52 -13.13 3.50
C PRO A 71 3.25 -13.72 4.89
N ARG A 72 2.04 -14.26 5.10
CA ARG A 72 1.58 -14.75 6.43
C ARG A 72 0.83 -16.08 6.37
N ARG A 73 0.93 -16.85 7.45
CA ARG A 73 0.17 -18.08 7.74
C ARG A 73 -0.98 -17.82 8.68
N ASP A 74 -2.00 -18.67 8.61
CA ASP A 74 -3.22 -18.60 9.44
C ASP A 74 -3.95 -17.24 9.37
N CYS A 75 -3.72 -16.47 8.29
CA CYS A 75 -4.49 -15.28 8.02
C CYS A 75 -5.83 -15.67 7.38
N LYS A 76 -6.93 -15.35 8.06
CA LYS A 76 -8.29 -15.55 7.56
C LYS A 76 -8.95 -14.21 7.25
N ILE A 77 -9.49 -14.10 6.03
CA ILE A 77 -10.32 -12.98 5.60
C ILE A 77 -11.68 -13.56 5.23
N GLU A 78 -12.73 -13.08 5.89
CA GLU A 78 -14.06 -13.68 5.84
C GLU A 78 -13.99 -15.20 6.14
N TYR A 79 -14.34 -16.05 5.18
CA TYR A 79 -14.34 -17.51 5.33
C TYR A 79 -13.16 -18.20 4.62
N GLN A 80 -12.18 -17.42 4.13
CA GLN A 80 -11.05 -17.95 3.37
C GLN A 80 -9.75 -17.81 4.16
N THR A 81 -9.00 -18.91 4.24
CA THR A 81 -7.59 -18.89 4.66
C THR A 81 -6.74 -18.50 3.45
N LEU A 82 -5.90 -17.48 3.60
CA LEU A 82 -5.00 -17.04 2.54
C LEU A 82 -3.80 -17.99 2.40
N SER A 83 -3.25 -18.09 1.18
CA SER A 83 -2.01 -18.84 0.93
C SER A 83 -0.84 -18.28 1.75
N GLU A 84 0.04 -19.16 2.22
CA GLU A 84 1.24 -18.77 2.98
C GLU A 84 2.27 -17.99 2.14
N THR A 85 2.11 -17.97 0.82
CA THR A 85 2.92 -17.19 -0.13
C THR A 85 2.20 -15.93 -0.63
N PHE A 86 0.99 -15.67 -0.15
CA PHE A 86 0.17 -14.56 -0.61
C PHE A 86 0.67 -13.23 -0.02
N VAL A 87 0.95 -12.28 -0.91
CA VAL A 87 1.15 -10.87 -0.56
C VAL A 87 -0.09 -10.11 -1.02
N PRO A 88 -0.84 -9.48 -0.11
CA PRO A 88 -2.00 -8.67 -0.48
C PRO A 88 -1.67 -7.54 -1.46
N PHE A 89 -2.43 -7.45 -2.54
CA PHE A 89 -2.35 -6.34 -3.49
C PHE A 89 -2.61 -4.98 -2.84
N GLU A 90 -3.41 -4.97 -1.77
CA GLU A 90 -3.67 -3.79 -0.97
C GLU A 90 -2.42 -3.30 -0.20
N LEU A 91 -1.45 -4.17 0.10
CA LEU A 91 -0.16 -3.70 0.64
C LEU A 91 0.62 -2.92 -0.41
N GLU A 92 0.57 -3.33 -1.67
CA GLU A 92 1.28 -2.65 -2.74
C GLU A 92 0.73 -1.24 -2.96
N TRP A 93 -0.58 -1.10 -3.14
CA TRP A 93 -1.20 0.22 -3.28
C TRP A 93 -1.16 1.03 -2.00
N GLY A 94 -1.33 0.37 -0.86
CA GLY A 94 -1.24 1.01 0.43
C GLY A 94 0.16 1.55 0.70
N GLN A 95 1.23 0.91 0.23
CA GLN A 95 2.58 1.43 0.39
C GLN A 95 2.82 2.69 -0.45
N VAL A 96 2.43 2.71 -1.72
CA VAL A 96 2.57 3.94 -2.53
C VAL A 96 1.64 5.06 -2.04
N ARG A 97 0.43 4.74 -1.58
CA ARG A 97 -0.46 5.73 -0.96
C ARG A 97 0.12 6.27 0.34
N LEU A 98 0.66 5.41 1.19
CA LEU A 98 1.27 5.79 2.46
C LEU A 98 2.51 6.66 2.24
N ALA A 99 3.31 6.40 1.22
CA ALA A 99 4.41 7.28 0.82
C ALA A 99 3.89 8.70 0.52
N VAL A 100 2.83 8.84 -0.27
CA VAL A 100 2.16 10.13 -0.53
C VAL A 100 1.63 10.77 0.77
N GLU A 101 1.03 9.99 1.66
CA GLU A 101 0.50 10.47 2.94
C GLU A 101 1.60 10.99 3.88
N LEU A 102 2.72 10.28 3.99
CA LEU A 102 3.90 10.71 4.76
C LEU A 102 4.46 12.02 4.20
N TYR A 103 4.63 12.10 2.89
CA TYR A 103 5.13 13.31 2.24
C TYR A 103 4.20 14.51 2.44
N ALA A 104 2.89 14.30 2.32
CA ALA A 104 1.89 15.33 2.58
C ALA A 104 1.94 15.83 4.02
N ALA A 105 2.06 14.92 4.99
CA ALA A 105 2.17 15.26 6.40
C ALA A 105 3.44 16.07 6.70
N GLU A 106 4.58 15.70 6.11
CA GLU A 106 5.86 16.40 6.28
C GLU A 106 5.87 17.80 5.67
N ARG A 107 5.21 17.96 4.52
CA ARG A 107 5.15 19.24 3.80
C ARG A 107 3.96 20.11 4.20
N GLY A 108 3.07 19.59 5.04
CA GLY A 108 1.91 20.33 5.55
C GLY A 108 0.84 20.62 4.49
N PHE A 109 0.64 19.74 3.51
CA PHE A 109 -0.44 19.88 2.53
C PHE A 109 -1.50 18.78 2.68
N GLN A 110 -2.74 19.10 2.30
CA GLN A 110 -3.82 18.13 2.27
C GLN A 110 -3.81 17.35 0.95
N ILE A 111 -4.17 16.08 1.03
CA ILE A 111 -4.27 15.23 -0.15
C ILE A 111 -5.70 15.30 -0.68
N GLU A 112 -5.84 15.77 -1.90
CA GLU A 112 -7.09 15.71 -2.63
C GLU A 112 -7.27 14.33 -3.26
N GLU A 113 -8.44 13.72 -3.09
CA GLU A 113 -8.74 12.45 -3.73
C GLU A 113 -8.91 12.67 -5.25
N PRO A 114 -8.23 11.86 -6.09
CA PRO A 114 -8.23 12.09 -7.53
C PRO A 114 -9.61 11.80 -8.11
N THR A 115 -10.10 12.74 -8.92
CA THR A 115 -11.36 12.57 -9.67
C THR A 115 -11.14 11.96 -11.05
N HIS A 116 -9.90 12.04 -11.55
CA HIS A 116 -9.49 11.55 -12.86
C HIS A 116 -8.11 10.92 -12.76
N CYS A 117 -7.83 9.99 -13.65
CA CYS A 117 -6.47 9.55 -13.93
C CYS A 117 -5.99 10.07 -15.29
N THR A 118 -4.68 10.04 -15.48
CA THR A 118 -3.99 10.40 -16.72
C THR A 118 -3.37 9.16 -17.34
N GLU A 119 -3.88 8.76 -18.51
CA GLU A 119 -3.34 7.64 -19.29
C GLU A 119 -1.97 7.99 -19.91
N PRO A 120 -1.16 7.00 -20.34
CA PRO A 120 0.14 7.26 -20.97
C PRO A 120 0.09 8.17 -22.21
N ASN A 121 -1.06 8.24 -22.90
CA ASN A 121 -1.28 9.12 -24.05
C ASN A 121 -1.77 10.53 -23.65
N GLY A 122 -1.77 10.86 -22.36
CA GLY A 122 -2.25 12.14 -21.82
C GLY A 122 -3.78 12.24 -21.69
N ARG A 123 -4.53 11.21 -22.09
CA ARG A 123 -6.00 11.21 -21.98
C ARG A 123 -6.40 11.18 -20.51
N ARG A 124 -7.26 12.12 -20.11
CA ARG A 124 -7.87 12.09 -18.78
C ARG A 124 -9.13 11.25 -18.76
N VAL A 125 -9.20 10.31 -17.82
CA VAL A 125 -10.36 9.41 -17.63
C VAL A 125 -10.92 9.61 -16.24
N ARG A 126 -12.25 9.71 -16.13
CA ARG A 126 -12.93 9.88 -14.85
C ARG A 126 -12.82 8.61 -14.01
N LEU A 127 -12.44 8.75 -12.74
CA LEU A 127 -12.41 7.66 -11.77
C LEU A 127 -13.83 7.45 -11.20
N ASN A 128 -14.70 6.80 -11.97
CA ASN A 128 -16.04 6.44 -11.51
C ASN A 128 -16.01 5.17 -10.64
N ARG A 129 -16.79 5.16 -9.54
CA ARG A 129 -17.25 3.93 -8.90
C ARG A 129 -18.77 3.88 -9.08
N ASP A 130 -19.22 3.26 -10.16
CA ASP A 130 -20.65 3.22 -10.52
C ASP A 130 -21.48 2.29 -9.58
N THR A 131 -20.84 1.60 -8.63
CA THR A 131 -21.47 0.67 -7.69
C THR A 131 -20.96 0.82 -6.24
N PRO A 132 -21.27 1.91 -5.54
CA PRO A 132 -20.75 2.19 -4.19
C PRO A 132 -21.25 1.23 -3.08
N GLY A 133 -22.20 0.32 -3.37
CA GLY A 133 -22.84 -0.58 -2.40
C GLY A 133 -22.33 -2.03 -2.38
N LEU A 134 -21.46 -2.43 -3.30
CA LEU A 134 -20.85 -3.77 -3.29
C LEU A 134 -19.59 -3.74 -2.42
N ARG A 135 -19.30 -4.84 -1.69
CA ARG A 135 -18.01 -5.06 -1.01
C ARG A 135 -16.90 -5.24 -2.06
N MET A 136 -16.54 -4.14 -2.71
CA MET A 136 -15.42 -4.10 -3.63
C MET A 136 -14.15 -3.79 -2.86
N ARG A 137 -13.04 -4.34 -3.35
CA ARG A 137 -11.71 -3.90 -2.94
C ARG A 137 -11.61 -2.37 -3.03
N PRO A 138 -10.90 -1.73 -2.08
CA PRO A 138 -10.64 -0.31 -2.16
C PRO A 138 -9.97 0.04 -3.50
N PRO A 139 -10.34 1.18 -4.12
CA PRO A 139 -9.66 1.60 -5.34
C PRO A 139 -8.20 1.93 -5.01
N PRO A 140 -7.26 1.80 -5.96
CA PRO A 140 -5.83 2.03 -5.69
C PRO A 140 -5.48 3.41 -5.10
N TYR A 141 -6.29 4.43 -5.38
CA TYR A 141 -6.11 5.79 -4.85
C TYR A 141 -6.63 5.99 -3.42
N ALA A 142 -7.40 5.04 -2.88
CA ALA A 142 -7.95 5.16 -1.53
C ALA A 142 -6.83 5.20 -0.47
N PRO A 143 -7.08 5.89 0.67
CA PRO A 143 -6.11 6.02 1.77
C PRO A 143 -5.50 4.69 2.21
N SER A 144 -4.24 4.72 2.67
CA SER A 144 -3.49 3.50 3.03
C SER A 144 -4.20 2.70 4.13
N ARG A 145 -4.79 3.39 5.11
CA ARG A 145 -5.62 2.78 6.16
C ARG A 145 -6.78 1.94 5.61
N THR A 146 -7.37 2.38 4.50
CA THR A 146 -8.48 1.69 3.83
C THR A 146 -7.96 0.48 3.06
N GLN A 147 -6.80 0.60 2.41
CA GLN A 147 -6.12 -0.53 1.76
C GLN A 147 -5.85 -1.66 2.76
N PHE A 148 -5.25 -1.33 3.92
CA PHE A 148 -4.85 -2.33 4.90
C PHE A 148 -5.98 -2.90 5.75
N ALA A 149 -7.15 -2.24 5.78
CA ALA A 149 -8.19 -2.45 6.78
C ALA A 149 -8.54 -3.93 6.97
N ASP A 150 -8.62 -4.67 5.88
CA ASP A 150 -9.07 -6.06 5.89
C ASP A 150 -8.08 -7.00 6.61
N TYR A 151 -6.81 -6.66 6.55
CA TYR A 151 -5.66 -7.47 6.95
C TYR A 151 -5.13 -7.15 8.36
N LEU A 152 -5.51 -5.99 8.91
CA LEU A 152 -5.16 -5.60 10.27
C LEU A 152 -5.92 -6.45 11.30
N VAL A 153 -5.27 -6.74 12.43
CA VAL A 153 -5.92 -7.43 13.57
C VAL A 153 -7.18 -6.69 14.01
N MET A 154 -7.13 -5.37 14.01
CA MET A 154 -8.19 -4.49 14.51
C MET A 154 -9.28 -4.14 13.48
N ARG A 155 -9.44 -4.89 12.38
CA ARG A 155 -10.48 -4.60 11.39
C ARG A 155 -11.84 -4.40 12.07
N GLY A 156 -12.43 -3.21 11.94
CA GLY A 156 -13.72 -2.87 12.52
C GLY A 156 -13.71 -2.34 13.96
N LEU A 157 -12.55 -2.17 14.59
CA LEU A 157 -12.44 -1.46 15.87
C LEU A 157 -12.25 0.04 15.60
N SER A 158 -13.34 0.80 15.63
CA SER A 158 -13.25 2.26 15.80
C SER A 158 -12.88 2.55 17.25
N ILE A 159 -11.78 3.25 17.50
CA ILE A 159 -11.62 3.95 18.78
C ILE A 159 -12.69 5.02 18.78
N VAL A 160 -13.74 4.82 19.58
CA VAL A 160 -14.64 5.89 19.98
C VAL A 160 -13.78 6.89 20.74
N ARG A 161 -13.58 8.08 20.17
CA ARG A 161 -13.03 9.22 20.90
C ARG A 161 -14.17 10.03 21.48
#